data_AF-A0A953UV42-F1
#
_entry.id   AF-A0A953UV42-F1
#
_cell.length_a   1.000
_cell.length_b   1.000
_cell.length_c   1.000
_cell.angle_alpha   90.00
_cell.angle_beta   90.00
_cell.angle_gamma   90.00
#
_symmetry.space_group_name_H-M   'P 1'
#
loop_
_entity.id
_entity.type
_entity.pdbx_description
1 polymer ?
#
loop_
_entity_poly.entity_id
_entity_poly.type
_entity_poly.pdbx_seq_one_letter_code
_entity_poly.pdbx_strand_id
1 'polypeptide(L)'
;MSLSKSLFLLLAAAVLEAGGDALVRTGLHARTPAKLGWFLAAALTLFGYGYVVNSPPWDFGKLLGVYVVVFFLVAQAISWIVYDQKPSSAVLLGGAFIVVGGAIISYSSISN
;
A
#
# COMPACT_ATOMS: atom_id res chain seq x y z
N MET A 1 -7.80 -0.30 -20.21
CA MET A 1 -8.46 0.37 -19.06
C MET A 1 -8.01 1.83 -19.03
N SER A 2 -8.86 2.78 -18.64
CA SER A 2 -8.42 4.19 -18.50
C SER A 2 -7.39 4.32 -17.39
N LEU A 3 -6.39 5.19 -17.57
CA LEU A 3 -5.35 5.50 -16.58
C LEU A 3 -5.97 5.83 -15.20
N SER A 4 -7.03 6.63 -15.18
CA SER A 4 -7.73 7.02 -13.94
C SER A 4 -8.29 5.81 -13.18
N LYS A 5 -8.80 4.81 -13.90
CA LYS A 5 -9.30 3.58 -13.29
C LYS A 5 -8.17 2.72 -12.72
N SER A 6 -7.04 2.64 -13.42
CA SER A 6 -5.85 1.93 -12.92
C SER A 6 -5.30 2.58 -11.66
N LEU A 7 -5.14 3.91 -11.66
CA LEU A 7 -4.67 4.65 -10.49
C LEU A 7 -5.63 4.49 -9.29
N PHE A 8 -6.93 4.52 -9.54
CA PHE A 8 -7.93 4.28 -8.48
C PHE A 8 -7.80 2.87 -7.89
N LEU A 9 -7.66 1.84 -8.73
CA LEU A 9 -7.51 0.46 -8.26
C LEU A 9 -6.18 0.24 -7.52
N LEU A 10 -5.08 0.86 -7.96
CA LEU A 10 -3.80 0.82 -7.25
C LEU A 10 -3.88 1.52 -5.89
N LEU A 11 -4.59 2.65 -5.81
CA LEU A 11 -4.84 3.33 -4.55
C LEU A 11 -5.70 2.47 -3.62
N ALA A 12 -6.78 1.87 -4.13
CA ALA A 12 -7.62 0.97 -3.35
C ALA A 12 -6.82 -0.25 -2.84
N ALA A 13 -6.00 -0.86 -3.69
CA ALA A 13 -5.09 -1.95 -3.32
C ALA A 13 -4.11 -1.52 -2.22
N ALA A 14 -3.47 -0.36 -2.36
CA ALA A 14 -2.53 0.16 -1.37
C ALA A 14 -3.19 0.44 0.00
N VAL A 15 -4.42 0.98 0.00
CA VAL A 15 -5.20 1.19 1.23
C VAL A 15 -5.56 -0.13 1.90
N LEU A 16 -5.97 -1.13 1.12
CA LEU A 16 -6.26 -2.46 1.64
C LEU A 16 -4.99 -3.15 2.17
N GLU A 17 -3.88 -3.09 1.45
CA GLU A 17 -2.62 -3.71 1.88
C GLU A 17 -2.07 -3.05 3.14
N ALA A 18 -1.81 -1.74 3.12
CA ALA A 18 -1.24 -1.02 4.25
C ALA A 18 -2.21 -0.96 5.45
N GLY A 19 -3.51 -0.90 5.20
CA GLY A 19 -4.55 -1.01 6.22
C GLY A 19 -4.58 -2.41 6.85
N GLY A 20 -4.48 -3.46 6.03
CA GLY A 20 -4.35 -4.83 6.48
C GLY A 20 -3.13 -5.03 7.38
N ASP A 21 -1.97 -4.51 6.98
CA ASP A 21 -0.74 -4.54 7.80
C ASP A 21 -0.92 -3.83 9.15
N ALA A 22 -1.62 -2.69 9.16
CA ALA A 22 -1.97 -1.98 10.38
C ALA A 22 -2.90 -2.81 11.29
N LEU A 23 -3.89 -3.52 10.72
CA LEU A 23 -4.77 -4.43 11.47
C LEU A 23 -3.98 -5.60 12.07
N VAL A 24 -3.06 -6.21 11.31
CA VAL A 24 -2.16 -7.26 11.82
C VAL A 24 -1.33 -6.71 12.97
N ARG A 25 -0.69 -5.55 12.79
CA ARG A 25 0.14 -4.90 13.81
C ARG A 25 -0.67 -4.63 15.08
N THR A 26 -1.87 -4.10 14.96
CA THR A 26 -2.76 -3.85 16.10
C THR A 26 -3.17 -5.17 16.79
N GLY A 27 -3.51 -6.20 16.01
CA GLY A 27 -3.85 -7.53 16.53
C GLY A 27 -2.71 -8.21 17.28
N LEU A 28 -1.47 -8.06 16.82
CA LEU A 28 -0.28 -8.58 17.49
C LEU A 28 -0.09 -8.01 18.90
N HIS A 29 -0.47 -6.75 19.11
CA HIS A 29 -0.37 -6.04 20.39
C HIS A 29 -1.69 -6.06 21.21
N ALA A 30 -2.75 -6.66 20.70
CA ALA A 30 -4.05 -6.74 21.37
C ALA A 30 -4.11 -7.87 22.41
N ARG A 31 -4.95 -7.70 23.45
CA ARG A 31 -5.23 -8.73 24.47
C ARG A 31 -6.15 -9.82 23.93
N THR A 32 -6.15 -10.97 24.61
CA THR A 32 -6.64 -12.27 24.13
C THR A 32 -8.10 -12.36 23.66
N PRO A 33 -9.10 -11.57 24.11
CA PRO A 33 -10.42 -11.66 23.45
C PRO A 33 -10.48 -10.89 22.12
N ALA A 34 -9.78 -9.75 21.99
CA ALA A 34 -9.84 -8.92 20.79
C ALA A 34 -8.90 -9.39 19.67
N LYS A 35 -7.87 -10.17 20.01
CA LYS A 35 -6.82 -10.62 19.08
C LYS A 35 -7.36 -11.38 17.86
N LEU A 36 -8.32 -12.28 18.08
CA LEU A 36 -8.95 -13.04 16.98
C LEU A 36 -9.70 -12.12 16.02
N GLY A 37 -10.46 -11.14 16.54
CA GLY A 37 -11.19 -10.18 15.71
C GLY A 37 -10.27 -9.36 14.80
N TRP A 38 -9.14 -8.88 15.34
CA TRP A 38 -8.15 -8.14 14.54
C TRP A 38 -7.54 -8.99 13.43
N PHE A 39 -7.19 -10.25 13.70
CA PHE A 39 -6.62 -11.12 12.66
C PHE A 39 -7.64 -11.52 11.60
N LEU A 40 -8.90 -11.75 11.97
CA LEU A 40 -9.96 -12.00 10.97
C LEU A 40 -10.20 -10.79 10.08
N ALA A 41 -10.24 -9.58 10.67
CA ALA A 41 -10.34 -8.35 9.90
C ALA A 41 -9.14 -8.18 8.96
N ALA A 42 -7.92 -8.35 9.47
CA ALA A 42 -6.70 -8.26 8.68
C ALA A 42 -6.67 -9.27 7.53
N ALA A 43 -7.04 -10.52 7.79
CA ALA A 43 -7.07 -11.58 6.78
C ALA A 43 -8.05 -11.24 5.64
N LEU A 44 -9.25 -10.76 5.98
CA LEU A 44 -10.24 -10.34 4.99
C LEU A 44 -9.74 -9.15 4.16
N THR A 45 -9.15 -8.15 4.81
CA THR A 45 -8.62 -6.95 4.14
C THR A 45 -7.45 -7.29 3.20
N LEU A 46 -6.48 -8.08 3.67
CA LEU A 46 -5.32 -8.49 2.87
C LEU A 46 -5.73 -9.41 1.71
N PHE A 47 -6.68 -10.32 1.93
CA PHE A 47 -7.22 -11.13 0.83
C PHE A 47 -7.94 -10.25 -0.20
N GLY A 48 -8.73 -9.28 0.25
CA GLY A 48 -9.38 -8.31 -0.63
C GLY A 48 -8.38 -7.49 -1.46
N TYR A 49 -7.28 -7.04 -0.85
CA TYR A 49 -6.16 -6.44 -1.58
C TYR A 49 -5.64 -7.36 -2.68
N GLY A 50 -5.30 -8.60 -2.33
CA GLY A 50 -4.75 -9.58 -3.26
C GLY A 50 -5.68 -9.82 -4.45
N TYR A 51 -6.99 -9.85 -4.20
CA TYR A 51 -7.99 -9.92 -5.25
C TYR A 51 -8.02 -8.66 -6.13
N VAL A 52 -8.10 -7.46 -5.53
CA VAL A 52 -8.19 -6.18 -6.27
C VAL A 52 -6.97 -5.96 -7.17
N VAL A 53 -5.76 -6.26 -6.68
CA VAL A 53 -4.52 -5.97 -7.43
C VAL A 53 -4.24 -6.99 -8.54
N ASN A 54 -4.72 -8.24 -8.40
CA ASN A 54 -4.45 -9.31 -9.37
C ASN A 54 -5.62 -9.59 -10.33
N SER A 55 -6.83 -9.06 -10.09
CA SER A 55 -7.97 -9.25 -10.99
C SER A 55 -7.85 -8.56 -12.35
N PRO A 56 -7.31 -7.32 -12.46
CA PRO A 56 -7.20 -6.65 -13.75
C PRO A 56 -6.11 -7.26 -14.65
N PRO A 57 -6.33 -7.33 -15.97
CA PRO A 57 -5.36 -7.87 -16.93
C PRO A 57 -4.31 -6.81 -17.29
N TRP A 58 -3.59 -6.28 -16.30
CA TRP A 58 -2.49 -5.33 -16.51
C TRP A 58 -1.13 -6.03 -16.41
N ASP A 59 -0.11 -5.38 -16.97
CA ASP A 59 1.27 -5.76 -16.70
C ASP A 59 1.67 -5.20 -15.33
N PHE A 60 1.65 -6.08 -14.33
CA PHE A 60 1.95 -5.70 -12.96
C PHE A 60 3.38 -5.15 -12.81
N GLY A 61 4.34 -5.67 -13.58
CA GLY A 61 5.73 -5.20 -13.55
C GLY A 61 5.86 -3.74 -14.00
N LYS A 62 5.08 -3.36 -15.02
CA LYS A 62 5.00 -1.97 -15.50
C LYS A 62 4.37 -1.01 -14.48
N LEU A 63 3.39 -1.48 -13.71
CA LEU A 63 2.68 -0.68 -12.71
C LEU A 63 3.34 -0.69 -11.32
N LEU A 64 4.29 -1.60 -11.10
CA LEU A 64 4.95 -1.82 -9.81
C LEU A 64 5.58 -0.54 -9.26
N GLY A 65 6.22 0.25 -10.12
CA GLY A 65 6.85 1.51 -9.71
C GLY A 65 5.86 2.51 -9.12
N VAL A 66 4.73 2.73 -9.80
CA VAL A 66 3.64 3.58 -9.29
C VAL A 66 3.05 2.98 -8.02
N TYR A 67 2.85 1.67 -8.00
CA TYR A 67 2.26 0.96 -6.89
C TYR A 67 3.05 1.14 -5.60
N VAL A 68 4.38 0.93 -5.63
CA VAL A 68 5.26 1.09 -4.48
C VAL A 68 5.22 2.51 -3.93
N VAL A 69 5.17 3.53 -4.81
CA VAL A 69 5.04 4.93 -4.40
C VAL A 69 3.73 5.17 -3.67
N VAL A 70 2.61 4.71 -4.24
CA VAL A 70 1.29 4.88 -3.64
C VAL A 70 1.19 4.13 -2.32
N PHE A 71 1.67 2.88 -2.26
CA PHE A 71 1.76 2.08 -1.04
C PHE A 71 2.55 2.80 0.05
N PHE A 72 3.75 3.32 -0.28
CA PHE A 72 4.57 4.06 0.66
C PHE A 72 3.81 5.25 1.25
N LEU A 73 3.18 6.08 0.40
CA LEU A 73 2.44 7.27 0.85
C LEU A 73 1.27 6.90 1.76
N VAL A 74 0.50 5.86 1.41
CA VAL A 74 -0.62 5.38 2.21
C VAL A 74 -0.12 4.81 3.55
N ALA A 75 0.95 4.03 3.54
CA ALA A 75 1.55 3.48 4.76
C ALA A 75 2.04 4.59 5.71
N GLN A 76 2.67 5.65 5.17
CA GLN A 76 3.07 6.81 5.97
C GLN A 76 1.86 7.59 6.51
N ALA A 77 0.79 7.74 5.70
CA ALA A 77 -0.44 8.38 6.15
C ALA A 77 -1.09 7.60 7.30
N ILE A 78 -1.17 6.26 7.19
CA ILE A 78 -1.66 5.40 8.27
C ILE A 78 -0.76 5.50 9.51
N SER A 79 0.56 5.45 9.33
CA SER A 79 1.53 5.61 10.42
C SER A 79 1.30 6.92 11.20
N TRP A 80 1.09 8.02 10.48
CA TRP A 80 0.84 9.30 11.11
C TRP A 80 -0.56 9.39 11.74
N ILE A 81 -1.63 9.04 11.02
CA ILE A 81 -3.00 9.26 11.48
C ILE A 81 -3.41 8.27 12.58
N VAL A 82 -3.03 7.00 12.44
CA VAL A 82 -3.48 5.92 13.34
C VAL A 82 -2.53 5.74 14.53
N TYR A 83 -1.22 5.94 14.32
CA TYR A 83 -0.21 5.67 15.33
C TYR A 83 0.50 6.93 15.86
N ASP A 84 0.11 8.12 15.39
CA ASP A 84 0.72 9.42 15.71
C ASP A 84 2.25 9.46 15.46
N GLN A 85 2.72 8.62 14.53
CA GLN A 85 4.13 8.49 14.18
C GLN A 85 4.44 9.34 12.96
N LYS A 86 4.88 10.58 13.20
CA LYS A 86 5.32 11.49 12.15
C LYS A 86 6.56 10.94 11.43
N PRO A 87 6.63 11.06 10.09
CA PRO A 87 7.80 10.61 9.34
C PRO A 87 9.04 11.39 9.77
N SER A 88 10.11 10.67 10.08
CA SER A 88 11.41 11.27 10.38
C SER A 88 12.07 11.83 9.13
N SER A 89 13.11 12.65 9.30
CA SER A 89 13.92 13.16 8.17
C SER A 89 14.49 12.02 7.30
N ALA A 90 14.88 10.91 7.91
CA ALA A 90 15.35 9.72 7.20
C ALA A 90 14.24 9.08 6.35
N VAL A 91 13.02 8.98 6.88
CA VAL A 91 11.85 8.46 6.14
C VAL A 91 11.50 9.38 4.98
N LEU A 92 11.59 10.70 5.16
CA LEU A 92 11.34 11.66 4.07
C LEU A 92 12.39 11.53 2.96
N LEU A 93 13.67 11.42 3.31
CA LEU A 93 14.74 11.23 2.33
C LEU A 93 14.59 9.89 1.58
N GLY A 94 14.35 8.79 2.31
CA GLY A 94 14.08 7.50 1.70
C GLY A 94 12.82 7.52 0.83
N GLY A 95 11.77 8.20 1.29
CA GLY A 95 10.54 8.42 0.53
C GLY A 95 10.76 9.18 -0.76
N ALA A 96 11.62 10.20 -0.77
CA ALA A 96 11.99 10.90 -1.99
C ALA A 96 12.67 9.96 -3.00
N PHE A 97 13.58 9.08 -2.54
CA PHE A 97 14.18 8.07 -3.41
C PHE A 97 13.16 7.04 -3.93
N ILE A 98 12.18 6.64 -3.12
CA ILE A 98 11.08 5.77 -3.56
C ILE A 98 10.27 6.44 -4.69
N VAL A 99 9.92 7.72 -4.54
CA VAL A 99 9.18 8.48 -5.56
C VAL A 99 10.00 8.59 -6.85
N VAL A 100 11.29 8.92 -6.75
CA VAL A 100 12.18 9.00 -7.92
C VAL A 100 12.32 7.64 -8.60
N GLY A 101 12.57 6.56 -7.84
CA GLY A 101 12.67 5.20 -8.38
C GLY A 101 11.38 4.76 -9.08
N GLY A 102 10.22 5.02 -8.47
CA GLY A 102 8.92 4.73 -9.06
C GLY A 102 8.65 5.50 -10.35
N ALA A 103 9.07 6.78 -10.42
CA ALA A 103 8.98 7.59 -11.62
C ALA A 103 9.88 7.06 -12.75
N ILE A 104 11.10 6.61 -12.44
CA ILE A 104 12.03 6.01 -13.41
C ILE A 104 11.43 4.73 -14.03
N ILE A 105 10.90 3.82 -13.19
CA ILE A 105 10.27 2.57 -13.64
C ILE A 105 9.07 2.88 -14.53
N SER A 106 8.25 3.85 -14.13
CA SER A 106 7.04 4.24 -14.86
C SER A 106 7.37 4.88 -16.21
N TYR A 107 8.41 5.72 -16.27
CA TYR A 107 8.87 6.32 -17.52
C TYR A 107 9.38 5.25 -18.50
N SER A 108 10.21 4.32 -18.02
CA SER A 108 10.69 3.19 -18.82
C SER A 108 9.58 2.31 -19.36
N SER A 109 8.45 2.22 -18.65
CA SER A 109 7.27 1.49 -19.09
C SER A 109 6.47 2.20 -20.18
N ILE A 110 6.52 3.53 -20.25
CA ILE A 110 5.81 4.33 -21.26
C ILE A 110 6.62 4.41 -22.56
N SER A 111 7.95 4.37 -22.47
CA SER A 111 8.85 4.46 -23.61
C SER A 111 9.05 3.16 -24.41
N ASN A 112 8.43 2.04 -23.99
CA ASN A 112 8.49 0.71 -24.62
C ASN A 112 7.09 0.20 -24.96
#